data_AF-A0ABD3ECR1-F1
#
_entry.id   AF-A0ABD3ECR1-F1
#
_cell.length_a   1.000
_cell.length_b   1.000
_cell.length_c   1.000
_cell.angle_alpha   90.00
_cell.angle_beta   90.00
_cell.angle_gamma   90.00
#
_symmetry.space_group_name_H-M   'P 1'
#
loop_
_entity.id
_entity.type
_entity.pdbx_description
1 polymer ?
#
loop_
_entity_poly.entity_id
_entity_poly.type
_entity_poly.pdbx_seq_one_letter_code
_entity_poly.pdbx_strand_id
1 'polypeptide(L)'
;MAAVGTSSFRDRTSEFASLSKTFRRIGGNAPAPPQPNDPIAASPDRSEFNKKASRVGLRIHQTSQKIDRLSNLTKRSSIFDDRSKENEELTSLIKNEITALNITISDLQTLQNVEIADGNHSGDRVVHLTAVCDDLKNRLMNVTKQFQDVLTTRTKNIKAHENRKQLFSTVVSRESPLKQPPGTVKEPPPWSSSSDSSGGSLQSSV
;
A
#
# COMPACT_ATOMS: atom_id res chain seq x y z
N MET A 1 18.59 -24.71 39.74
CA MET A 1 18.78 -24.41 38.31
C MET A 1 18.14 -25.55 37.51
N ALA A 2 16.86 -25.44 37.16
CA ALA A 2 16.13 -26.48 36.44
C ALA A 2 16.29 -26.25 34.93
N ALA A 3 16.80 -27.25 34.21
CA ALA A 3 16.95 -27.21 32.77
C ALA A 3 15.58 -27.33 32.09
N VAL A 4 15.24 -26.34 31.26
CA VAL A 4 14.09 -26.37 30.36
C VAL A 4 14.35 -27.44 29.29
N GLY A 5 13.55 -28.50 29.33
CA GLY A 5 13.52 -29.52 28.27
C GLY A 5 12.89 -28.94 27.02
N THR A 6 13.69 -28.71 25.99
CA THR A 6 13.20 -28.41 24.65
C THR A 6 12.54 -29.66 24.08
N SER A 7 11.22 -29.71 24.00
CA SER A 7 10.53 -30.82 23.32
C SER A 7 10.90 -30.79 21.84
N SER A 8 11.67 -31.78 21.40
CA SER A 8 11.98 -32.00 19.98
C SER A 8 10.70 -32.37 19.24
N PHE A 9 10.24 -31.47 18.37
CA PHE A 9 9.11 -31.75 17.49
C PHE A 9 9.54 -32.82 16.48
N ARG A 10 9.05 -34.05 16.66
CA ARG A 10 9.36 -35.17 15.77
C ARG A 10 8.42 -35.11 14.57
N ASP A 11 8.97 -34.88 13.38
CA ASP A 11 8.19 -34.92 12.13
C ASP A 11 7.82 -36.37 11.81
N ARG A 12 6.55 -36.73 12.02
CA ARG A 12 5.99 -38.07 11.78
C ARG A 12 5.30 -38.18 10.42
N THR A 13 5.44 -37.18 9.54
CA THR A 13 4.80 -37.17 8.21
C THR A 13 5.24 -38.38 7.38
N SER A 14 6.51 -38.78 7.51
CA SER A 14 7.07 -39.96 6.81
C SER A 14 6.50 -41.29 7.30
N GLU A 15 6.29 -41.44 8.62
CA GLU A 15 5.64 -42.60 9.23
C GLU A 15 4.19 -42.71 8.74
N PHE A 16 3.45 -41.60 8.76
CA PHE A 16 2.07 -41.54 8.27
C PHE A 16 1.97 -41.88 6.77
N ALA A 17 2.86 -41.34 5.94
CA ALA A 17 2.92 -41.65 4.51
C ALA A 17 3.21 -43.14 4.25
N SER A 18 4.08 -43.74 5.07
CA SER A 18 4.43 -45.17 4.96
C SER A 18 3.27 -46.07 5.39
N LEU A 19 2.60 -45.74 6.50
CA LEU A 19 1.41 -46.47 6.98
C LEU A 19 0.26 -46.40 5.98
N SER A 20 -0.05 -45.21 5.46
CA SER A 20 -1.12 -45.02 4.46
C SER A 20 -0.85 -45.77 3.16
N LYS A 21 0.41 -45.83 2.68
CA LYS A 21 0.81 -46.66 1.53
C LYS A 21 0.62 -48.16 1.83
N THR A 22 0.90 -48.59 3.06
CA THR A 22 0.74 -49.98 3.50
C THR A 22 -0.73 -50.38 3.56
N PHE A 23 -1.59 -49.57 4.18
CA PHE A 23 -3.04 -49.79 4.21
C PHE A 23 -3.65 -49.85 2.81
N ARG A 24 -3.18 -49.01 1.88
CA ARG A 24 -3.62 -49.03 0.48
C ARG A 24 -3.29 -50.35 -0.23
N ARG A 25 -2.10 -50.90 0.03
CA ARG A 25 -1.66 -52.18 -0.55
C ARG A 25 -2.47 -53.36 0.00
N ILE A 26 -2.87 -53.30 1.26
CA ILE A 26 -3.64 -54.36 1.93
C ILE A 26 -5.14 -54.26 1.60
N GLY A 27 -5.67 -53.05 1.44
CA GLY A 27 -7.10 -52.76 1.23
C GLY A 27 -7.64 -53.00 -0.19
N GLY A 28 -6.86 -53.61 -1.09
CA GLY A 28 -7.33 -54.28 -2.33
C GLY A 28 -8.05 -53.46 -3.41
N ASN A 29 -8.53 -52.24 -3.18
CA ASN A 29 -9.34 -51.51 -4.16
C ASN A 29 -9.33 -49.98 -4.00
N ALA A 30 -8.16 -49.38 -3.79
CA ALA A 30 -8.03 -47.94 -3.73
C ALA A 30 -7.62 -47.35 -5.09
N PRO A 31 -8.26 -46.26 -5.57
CA PRO A 31 -7.84 -45.58 -6.79
C PRO A 31 -6.38 -45.11 -6.69
N ALA A 32 -5.69 -45.16 -7.84
CA ALA A 32 -4.28 -44.79 -7.99
C ALA A 32 -4.03 -43.34 -7.55
N PRO A 33 -2.84 -43.01 -7.00
CA PRO A 33 -2.53 -41.64 -6.62
C PRO A 33 -2.51 -40.72 -7.86
N PRO A 34 -2.94 -39.44 -7.73
CA PRO A 34 -2.63 -38.44 -8.75
C PRO A 34 -1.11 -38.34 -8.88
N GLN A 35 -0.61 -38.37 -10.11
CA GLN A 35 0.82 -38.30 -10.41
C GLN A 35 1.36 -36.94 -9.93
N PRO A 36 2.60 -36.86 -9.40
CA PRO A 36 3.18 -35.60 -8.92
C PRO A 36 3.45 -34.57 -10.02
N ASN A 37 3.27 -34.95 -11.30
CA ASN A 37 3.39 -34.07 -12.47
C ASN A 37 2.05 -33.63 -13.07
N ASP A 38 0.91 -34.05 -12.49
CA ASP A 38 -0.35 -33.41 -12.83
C ASP A 38 -0.39 -32.07 -12.07
N PRO A 39 -0.53 -30.92 -12.76
CA PRO A 39 -0.77 -29.66 -12.07
C PRO A 39 -2.01 -29.89 -11.21
N ILE A 40 -1.82 -29.90 -9.89
CA ILE A 40 -2.82 -30.11 -8.84
C ILE A 40 -4.16 -29.71 -9.41
N ALA A 41 -4.97 -30.69 -9.83
CA ALA A 41 -6.22 -30.41 -10.49
C ALA A 41 -6.98 -29.50 -9.53
N ALA A 42 -7.09 -28.23 -9.92
CA ALA A 42 -7.81 -27.23 -9.16
C ALA A 42 -9.15 -27.88 -8.86
N SER A 43 -9.47 -28.05 -7.57
CA SER A 43 -10.64 -28.77 -7.10
C SER A 43 -11.84 -28.39 -7.99
N PRO A 44 -12.49 -29.36 -8.66
CA PRO A 44 -13.29 -29.07 -9.85
C PRO A 44 -14.61 -28.35 -9.56
N ASP A 45 -14.85 -27.88 -8.34
CA ASP A 45 -16.02 -27.06 -8.04
C ASP A 45 -15.80 -26.18 -6.80
N ARG A 46 -14.95 -25.14 -6.91
CA ARG A 46 -15.04 -24.05 -5.91
C ARG A 46 -16.43 -23.43 -6.08
N SER A 47 -17.28 -23.54 -5.05
CA SER A 47 -18.58 -22.84 -5.02
C SER A 47 -18.44 -21.40 -5.49
N GLU A 48 -19.46 -20.90 -6.20
CA GLU A 48 -19.53 -19.50 -6.66
C GLU A 48 -19.31 -18.51 -5.51
N PHE A 49 -19.76 -18.85 -4.30
CA PHE A 49 -19.44 -18.10 -3.08
C PHE A 49 -17.93 -17.98 -2.88
N ASN A 50 -17.20 -19.10 -2.89
CA ASN A 50 -15.76 -19.13 -2.67
C ASN A 50 -14.97 -18.40 -3.76
N LYS A 51 -15.42 -18.49 -5.02
CA LYS A 51 -14.82 -17.73 -6.14
C LYS A 51 -14.98 -16.22 -5.91
N LYS A 52 -16.18 -15.77 -5.55
CA LYS A 52 -16.47 -14.35 -5.27
C LYS A 52 -15.74 -13.85 -4.02
N ALA A 53 -15.78 -14.60 -2.93
CA ALA A 53 -15.05 -14.30 -1.70
C ALA A 53 -13.54 -14.12 -1.95
N SER A 54 -12.94 -15.03 -2.72
CA SER A 54 -11.52 -14.95 -3.10
C SER A 54 -11.21 -13.68 -3.90
N ARG A 55 -12.11 -13.28 -4.82
CA ARG A 55 -11.95 -12.06 -5.61
C ARG A 55 -12.06 -10.81 -4.73
N VAL A 56 -13.02 -10.79 -3.80
CA VAL A 56 -13.20 -9.69 -2.83
C VAL A 56 -11.94 -9.55 -1.98
N GLY A 57 -11.44 -10.65 -1.40
CA GLY A 57 -10.22 -10.63 -0.60
C GLY A 57 -9.00 -10.07 -1.35
N LEU A 58 -8.82 -10.47 -2.61
CA LEU A 58 -7.77 -9.93 -3.47
C LEU A 58 -7.94 -8.42 -3.70
N ARG A 59 -9.16 -7.96 -4.02
CA ARG A 59 -9.43 -6.54 -4.26
C ARG A 59 -9.20 -5.70 -2.99
N ILE A 60 -9.61 -6.18 -1.81
CA ILE A 60 -9.33 -5.51 -0.53
C ILE A 60 -7.82 -5.30 -0.36
N HIS A 61 -7.01 -6.33 -0.63
CA HIS A 61 -5.56 -6.22 -0.53
C HIS A 61 -4.97 -5.23 -1.56
N GLN A 62 -5.47 -5.24 -2.79
CA GLN A 62 -5.04 -4.27 -3.80
C GLN A 62 -5.41 -2.84 -3.42
N THR A 63 -6.58 -2.63 -2.80
CA THR A 63 -6.97 -1.31 -2.29
C THR A 63 -6.11 -0.89 -1.11
N SER A 64 -5.75 -1.81 -0.19
CA SER A 64 -4.85 -1.50 0.92
C SER A 64 -3.47 -1.01 0.42
N GLN A 65 -2.90 -1.69 -0.59
CA GLN A 65 -1.63 -1.27 -1.20
C GLN A 65 -1.71 0.15 -1.82
N LYS A 66 -2.85 0.51 -2.41
CA LYS A 66 -3.04 1.88 -2.95
C LYS A 66 -3.11 2.92 -1.83
N ILE A 67 -3.73 2.57 -0.69
CA ILE A 67 -3.74 3.43 0.50
C ILE A 67 -2.32 3.61 1.04
N ASP A 68 -1.50 2.55 1.07
CA ASP A 68 -0.10 2.65 1.47
C ASP A 68 0.68 3.59 0.56
N ARG A 69 0.45 3.51 -0.76
CA ARG A 69 1.02 4.44 -1.73
C ARG A 69 0.56 5.88 -1.47
N LEU A 70 -0.74 6.11 -1.25
CA LEU A 70 -1.28 7.43 -0.93
C LEU A 70 -0.67 7.99 0.37
N SER A 71 -0.49 7.15 1.38
CA SER A 71 0.16 7.48 2.65
C SER A 71 1.60 7.96 2.41
N ASN A 72 2.36 7.24 1.58
CA ASN A 72 3.72 7.61 1.24
C ASN A 72 3.80 8.92 0.45
N LEU A 73 2.89 9.15 -0.49
CA LEU A 73 2.79 10.43 -1.22
C LEU A 73 2.46 11.58 -0.28
N THR A 74 1.51 11.38 0.64
CA THR A 74 1.09 12.37 1.63
C THR A 74 2.25 12.77 2.55
N LYS A 75 3.08 11.80 2.97
CA LYS A 75 4.25 12.05 3.83
C LYS A 75 5.40 12.75 3.10
N ARG A 76 5.54 12.51 1.80
CA ARG A 76 6.60 13.10 0.95
C ARG A 76 6.19 14.42 0.30
N SER A 77 4.98 14.91 0.55
CA SER A 77 4.48 16.18 0.04
C SER A 77 5.42 17.31 0.47
N SER A 78 6.17 17.85 -0.49
CA SER A 78 7.10 18.96 -0.28
C SER A 78 6.48 20.26 -0.81
N ILE A 79 6.87 21.41 -0.26
CA ILE A 79 6.36 22.74 -0.66
C ILE A 79 6.67 23.03 -2.14
N PHE A 80 7.69 22.39 -2.70
CA PHE A 80 8.16 22.59 -4.07
C PHE A 80 7.67 21.52 -5.06
N ASP A 81 6.99 20.49 -4.57
CA ASP A 81 6.57 19.34 -5.36
C ASP A 81 5.05 19.18 -5.22
N ASP A 82 4.31 19.87 -6.09
CA ASP A 82 2.84 19.87 -6.08
C ASP A 82 2.28 18.56 -6.67
N ARG A 83 2.27 17.51 -5.85
CA ARG A 83 1.65 16.22 -6.20
C ARG A 83 0.15 16.17 -5.89
N SER A 84 -0.53 17.32 -5.78
CA SER A 84 -1.94 17.36 -5.38
C SER A 84 -2.84 16.57 -6.33
N LYS A 85 -2.54 16.63 -7.64
CA LYS A 85 -3.26 15.89 -8.69
C LYS A 85 -3.17 14.37 -8.51
N GLU A 86 -1.96 13.81 -8.36
CA GLU A 86 -1.79 12.35 -8.16
C GLU A 86 -2.50 11.89 -6.88
N ASN A 87 -2.44 12.69 -5.82
CA ASN A 87 -3.13 12.36 -4.57
C ASN A 87 -4.66 12.40 -4.73
N GLU A 88 -5.22 13.37 -5.46
CA GLU A 88 -6.66 13.45 -5.76
C GLU A 88 -7.14 12.29 -6.62
N GLU A 89 -6.38 11.95 -7.67
CA GLU A 89 -6.67 10.80 -8.54
C GLU A 89 -6.68 9.51 -7.73
N LEU A 90 -5.62 9.24 -6.95
CA LEU A 90 -5.56 8.05 -6.09
C LEU A 90 -6.66 8.04 -5.02
N THR A 91 -7.01 9.19 -4.45
CA THR A 91 -8.11 9.31 -3.49
C THR A 91 -9.45 8.93 -4.12
N SER A 92 -9.73 9.44 -5.32
CA SER A 92 -10.98 9.14 -6.04
C SER A 92 -11.06 7.67 -6.46
N LEU A 93 -9.94 7.09 -6.91
CA LEU A 93 -9.83 5.68 -7.26
C LEU A 93 -10.10 4.79 -6.04
N ILE A 94 -9.44 5.06 -4.91
CA ILE A 94 -9.64 4.28 -3.67
C ILE A 94 -11.08 4.39 -3.18
N LYS A 95 -11.69 5.58 -3.23
CA LYS A 95 -13.11 5.77 -2.88
C LYS A 95 -14.01 4.88 -3.73
N ASN A 96 -13.82 4.88 -5.05
CA ASN A 96 -14.59 4.06 -5.98
C ASN A 96 -14.39 2.56 -5.71
N GLU A 97 -13.15 2.13 -5.44
CA GLU A 97 -12.85 0.74 -5.10
C GLU A 97 -13.54 0.31 -3.79
N ILE A 98 -13.52 1.14 -2.74
CA ILE A 98 -14.21 0.86 -1.47
C ILE A 98 -15.73 0.76 -1.68
N THR A 99 -16.32 1.65 -2.47
CA THR A 99 -17.75 1.57 -2.82
C THR A 99 -18.06 0.28 -3.58
N ALA A 100 -17.25 -0.07 -4.58
CA ALA A 100 -17.42 -1.32 -5.33
C ALA A 100 -17.19 -2.57 -4.47
N LEU A 101 -16.30 -2.50 -3.49
CA LEU A 101 -16.05 -3.57 -2.52
C LEU A 101 -17.25 -3.79 -1.61
N ASN A 102 -17.82 -2.71 -1.06
CA ASN A 102 -19.04 -2.77 -0.25
C ASN A 102 -20.19 -3.46 -1.00
N ILE A 103 -20.45 -3.06 -2.25
CA ILE A 103 -21.47 -3.69 -3.09
C ILE A 103 -21.20 -5.19 -3.25
N THR A 104 -19.97 -5.57 -3.62
CA THR A 104 -19.65 -7.00 -3.80
C THR A 104 -19.70 -7.83 -2.52
N ILE A 105 -19.47 -7.23 -1.36
CA ILE A 105 -19.65 -7.91 -0.07
C ILE A 105 -21.14 -8.09 0.22
N SER A 106 -21.97 -7.08 -0.04
CA SER A 106 -23.43 -7.23 0.07
C SER A 106 -23.96 -8.33 -0.86
N ASP A 107 -23.47 -8.40 -2.10
CA ASP A 107 -23.81 -9.49 -3.04
C ASP A 107 -23.32 -10.86 -2.55
N LEU A 108 -22.18 -10.92 -1.85
CA LEU A 108 -21.69 -12.16 -1.27
C LEU A 108 -22.59 -12.63 -0.11
N GLN A 109 -23.11 -11.69 0.69
CA GLN A 109 -24.08 -11.98 1.74
C GLN A 109 -25.43 -12.45 1.20
N THR A 110 -25.90 -11.91 0.08
CA THR A 110 -27.13 -12.41 -0.55
C THR A 110 -26.95 -13.86 -1.03
N LEU A 111 -25.80 -14.18 -1.63
CA LEU A 111 -25.46 -15.56 -2.01
C LEU A 111 -25.39 -16.50 -0.81
N GLN A 112 -24.77 -16.05 0.29
CA GLN A 112 -24.78 -16.80 1.54
C GLN A 112 -26.22 -17.10 2.00
N ASN A 113 -27.11 -16.10 2.01
CA ASN A 113 -28.49 -16.27 2.44
C ASN A 113 -29.27 -17.22 1.53
N VAL A 114 -29.04 -17.17 0.22
CA VAL A 114 -29.64 -18.11 -0.74
C VAL A 114 -29.15 -19.54 -0.48
N GLU A 115 -27.85 -19.74 -0.28
CA GLU A 115 -27.30 -21.06 0.04
C GLU A 115 -27.84 -21.62 1.37
N ILE A 116 -28.11 -20.75 2.35
CA ILE A 116 -28.73 -21.10 3.64
C ILE A 116 -30.26 -21.30 3.53
N ALA A 117 -30.92 -20.69 2.56
CA ALA A 117 -32.37 -20.87 2.38
C ALA A 117 -32.73 -22.21 1.71
N ASP A 118 -31.81 -22.77 0.91
CA ASP A 118 -31.99 -24.01 0.13
C ASP A 118 -32.10 -25.30 0.99
N GLY A 119 -31.94 -25.19 2.31
CA GLY A 119 -32.17 -26.27 3.29
C GLY A 119 -31.19 -27.45 3.26
N ASN A 120 -30.37 -27.60 2.21
CA ASN A 120 -29.50 -28.77 1.98
C ASN A 120 -28.04 -28.57 2.43
N HIS A 121 -27.79 -27.81 3.50
CA HIS A 121 -26.44 -27.47 3.97
C HIS A 121 -26.18 -27.94 5.40
N SER A 122 -24.98 -28.47 5.63
CA SER A 122 -24.50 -28.79 6.98
C SER A 122 -24.35 -27.50 7.81
N GLY A 123 -24.60 -27.57 9.12
CA GLY A 123 -24.40 -26.43 10.03
C GLY A 123 -22.98 -25.85 9.96
N ASP A 124 -21.98 -26.70 9.74
CA ASP A 124 -20.58 -26.29 9.53
C ASP A 124 -20.43 -25.35 8.31
N ARG A 125 -21.15 -25.64 7.23
CA ARG A 125 -21.13 -24.79 6.03
C ARG A 125 -21.68 -23.40 6.33
N VAL A 126 -22.78 -23.31 7.06
CA VAL A 126 -23.38 -22.02 7.46
C VAL A 126 -22.40 -21.19 8.29
N VAL A 127 -21.75 -21.83 9.27
CA VAL A 127 -20.74 -21.18 10.12
C VAL A 127 -19.57 -20.69 9.26
N HIS A 128 -19.07 -21.51 8.33
CA HIS A 128 -17.99 -21.14 7.43
C HIS A 128 -18.33 -19.93 6.56
N LEU A 129 -19.47 -19.95 5.88
CA LEU A 129 -19.90 -18.85 5.00
C LEU A 129 -20.04 -17.54 5.80
N THR A 130 -20.61 -17.63 7.00
CA THR A 130 -20.76 -16.47 7.89
C THR A 130 -19.42 -15.90 8.31
N ALA A 131 -18.50 -16.76 8.77
CA ALA A 131 -17.17 -16.34 9.19
C ALA A 131 -16.39 -15.67 8.05
N VAL A 132 -16.49 -16.19 6.82
CA VAL A 132 -15.84 -15.59 5.64
C VAL A 132 -16.43 -14.22 5.34
N CYS A 133 -17.75 -14.06 5.35
CA CYS A 133 -18.39 -12.77 5.13
C CYS A 133 -17.96 -11.74 6.18
N ASP A 134 -17.89 -12.13 7.44
CA ASP A 134 -17.54 -11.23 8.55
C ASP A 134 -16.05 -10.87 8.54
N ASP A 135 -15.15 -11.81 8.22
CA ASP A 135 -13.73 -11.50 7.99
C ASP A 135 -13.55 -10.48 6.86
N LEU A 136 -14.24 -10.66 5.73
CA LEU A 136 -14.15 -9.73 4.60
C LEU A 136 -14.67 -8.33 4.95
N LYS A 137 -15.79 -8.23 5.69
CA LYS A 137 -16.29 -6.95 6.21
C LYS A 137 -15.29 -6.30 7.15
N ASN A 138 -14.74 -7.04 8.11
CA ASN A 138 -13.76 -6.52 9.07
C ASN A 138 -12.51 -6.00 8.37
N ARG A 139 -12.01 -6.73 7.37
CA ARG A 139 -10.88 -6.29 6.54
C ARG A 139 -11.21 -5.02 5.76
N LEU A 140 -12.40 -4.93 5.16
CA LEU A 140 -12.83 -3.71 4.46
C LEU A 140 -12.97 -2.51 5.40
N MET A 141 -13.52 -2.72 6.60
CA MET A 141 -13.60 -1.68 7.62
C MET A 141 -12.21 -1.19 8.04
N ASN A 142 -11.26 -2.09 8.25
CA ASN A 142 -9.87 -1.72 8.55
C ASN A 142 -9.23 -0.90 7.42
N VAL A 143 -9.40 -1.34 6.16
CA VAL A 143 -8.94 -0.59 4.96
C VAL A 143 -9.58 0.80 4.91
N THR A 144 -10.87 0.90 5.19
CA THR A 144 -11.60 2.19 5.20
C THR A 144 -11.08 3.11 6.30
N LYS A 145 -10.79 2.58 7.49
CA LYS A 145 -10.20 3.34 8.59
C LYS A 145 -8.81 3.88 8.22
N GLN A 146 -7.94 3.03 7.68
CA GLN A 146 -6.61 3.45 7.23
C GLN A 146 -6.69 4.56 6.18
N PHE A 147 -7.64 4.46 5.25
CA PHE A 147 -7.88 5.51 4.27
C PHE A 147 -8.27 6.84 4.92
N GLN A 148 -9.18 6.82 5.90
CA GLN A 148 -9.58 8.02 6.65
C GLN A 148 -8.40 8.65 7.41
N ASP A 149 -7.53 7.83 8.01
CA ASP A 149 -6.36 8.30 8.74
C ASP A 149 -5.36 9.01 7.80
N VAL A 150 -5.16 8.47 6.59
CA VAL A 150 -4.30 9.07 5.56
C VAL A 150 -4.87 10.41 5.10
N LEU A 151 -6.18 10.50 4.82
CA LEU A 151 -6.83 11.75 4.44
C LEU A 151 -6.73 12.81 5.56
N THR A 152 -6.95 12.40 6.80
CA THR A 152 -6.80 13.27 7.97
C THR A 152 -5.38 13.81 8.08
N THR A 153 -4.37 12.95 7.87
CA THR A 153 -2.96 13.34 7.88
C THR A 153 -2.65 14.33 6.75
N ARG A 154 -3.20 14.10 5.55
CA ARG A 154 -3.05 15.03 4.42
C ARG A 154 -3.62 16.41 4.74
N THR A 155 -4.84 16.47 5.29
CA THR A 155 -5.46 17.73 5.70
C THR A 155 -4.60 18.49 6.71
N LYS A 156 -4.03 17.78 7.70
CA LYS A 156 -3.11 18.37 8.69
C LYS A 156 -1.84 18.91 8.01
N ASN A 157 -1.24 18.15 7.09
CA ASN A 157 -0.04 18.58 6.35
C ASN A 157 -0.33 19.83 5.50
N ILE A 158 -1.43 19.86 4.74
CA ILE A 158 -1.83 21.02 3.93
C ILE A 158 -1.99 22.26 4.81
N LYS A 159 -2.69 22.13 5.95
CA LYS A 159 -2.87 23.25 6.90
C LYS A 159 -1.54 23.75 7.46
N ALA A 160 -0.62 22.85 7.82
CA ALA A 160 0.70 23.20 8.31
C ALA A 160 1.55 23.90 7.24
N HIS A 161 1.49 23.44 6.00
CA HIS A 161 2.17 24.08 4.87
C HIS A 161 1.63 25.48 4.61
N GLU A 162 0.31 25.65 4.61
CA GLU A 162 -0.32 26.95 4.39
C GLU A 162 0.03 27.94 5.50
N ASN A 163 -0.01 27.52 6.77
CA ASN A 163 0.43 28.34 7.89
C ASN A 163 1.90 28.78 7.76
N ARG A 164 2.79 27.85 7.35
CA ARG A 164 4.20 28.16 7.11
C ARG A 164 4.37 29.19 5.99
N LYS A 165 3.64 29.05 4.87
CA LYS A 165 3.67 30.01 3.77
C LYS A 165 3.22 31.40 4.23
N GLN A 166 2.17 31.49 5.05
CA GLN A 166 1.71 32.76 5.61
C GLN A 166 2.75 33.42 6.52
N LEU A 167 3.43 32.65 7.38
CA LEU A 167 4.51 33.17 8.24
C LEU A 167 5.66 33.76 7.41
N PHE A 168 6.12 33.07 6.37
CA PHE A 168 7.23 33.59 5.55
C PHE A 168 6.80 34.66 4.55
N SER A 169 5.56 34.62 4.05
CA SER A 169 5.04 35.65 3.15
C SER A 169 4.80 36.99 3.85
N THR A 170 4.44 36.98 5.14
CA THR A 170 4.16 38.21 5.90
C THR A 170 5.43 38.89 6.41
N VAL A 171 6.51 38.13 6.66
CA VAL A 171 7.81 38.68 7.10
C VAL A 171 8.49 39.46 5.97
N VAL A 172 8.39 39.01 4.71
CA VAL A 172 8.93 39.74 3.55
C VAL A 172 8.22 41.09 3.32
N SER A 173 6.98 41.26 3.78
CA SER A 173 6.29 42.58 3.74
C SER A 173 6.62 43.48 4.94
N ARG A 174 7.13 42.94 6.06
CA ARG A 174 7.49 43.73 7.25
C ARG A 174 8.96 44.12 7.30
N GLU A 175 9.84 43.45 6.55
CA GLU A 175 11.20 43.92 6.33
C GLU A 175 11.43 44.22 4.83
N SER A 176 11.37 45.50 4.47
CA SER A 176 12.21 46.03 3.39
C SER A 176 13.30 46.90 4.03
N PRO A 177 14.40 46.35 4.58
CA PRO A 177 15.55 47.16 4.98
C PRO A 177 16.39 47.57 3.77
N LEU A 178 16.18 47.00 2.58
CA LEU A 178 16.96 47.28 1.38
C LEU A 178 16.42 48.46 0.55
N LYS A 179 15.90 49.50 1.23
CA LYS A 179 15.55 50.79 0.61
C LYS A 179 16.53 51.92 0.95
N GLN A 180 17.75 51.59 1.37
CA GLN A 180 18.85 52.54 1.32
C GLN A 180 19.86 52.09 0.25
N PRO A 181 20.12 52.90 -0.79
CA PRO A 181 21.26 52.67 -1.66
C PRO A 181 22.54 52.96 -0.84
N PRO A 182 23.44 51.99 -0.63
CA PRO A 182 24.80 52.35 -0.24
C PRO A 182 25.46 53.02 -1.43
N GLY A 183 26.12 54.15 -1.17
CA GLY A 183 26.86 54.90 -2.16
C GLY A 183 27.73 53.99 -3.05
N THR A 184 27.77 54.35 -4.32
CA THR A 184 28.50 53.68 -5.40
C THR A 184 29.90 53.24 -5.01
N VAL A 185 30.09 51.96 -4.71
CA VAL A 185 31.39 51.29 -4.81
C VAL A 185 31.28 50.30 -5.97
N LYS A 186 31.79 50.72 -7.13
CA LYS A 186 31.96 49.85 -8.30
C LYS A 186 33.12 48.89 -8.02
N GLU A 187 32.84 47.79 -7.34
CA GLU A 187 33.76 46.66 -7.33
C GLU A 187 33.17 45.56 -8.22
N PRO A 188 33.86 45.14 -9.29
CA PRO A 188 33.34 44.12 -10.18
C PRO A 188 33.37 42.75 -9.49
N PRO A 189 32.45 41.83 -9.85
CA PRO A 189 32.39 40.51 -9.23
C PRO A 189 33.69 39.72 -9.50
N PRO A 190 34.10 38.84 -8.57
CA PRO A 190 35.45 38.26 -8.48
C PRO A 190 35.85 37.32 -9.64
N TRP A 191 34.95 37.06 -10.59
CA TRP A 191 35.22 36.29 -11.80
C TRP A 191 35.55 37.19 -13.02
N SER A 192 35.60 38.51 -12.83
CA SER A 192 35.91 39.48 -13.88
C SER A 192 37.42 39.76 -13.91
N SER A 193 38.20 38.84 -14.47
CA SER A 193 39.61 39.09 -14.75
C SER A 193 39.73 40.05 -15.93
N SER A 194 40.00 41.33 -15.65
CA SER A 194 40.41 42.29 -16.67
C SER A 194 41.75 41.87 -17.25
N SER A 195 41.73 41.37 -18.48
CA SER A 195 42.92 41.31 -19.32
C SER A 195 43.14 42.71 -19.92
N ASP A 196 43.86 43.56 -19.20
CA ASP A 196 44.46 44.77 -19.78
C ASP A 196 45.97 44.58 -19.87
N SER A 197 46.44 44.28 -21.07
CA SER A 197 47.86 44.40 -21.42
C SER A 197 47.94 45.23 -22.70
N SER A 198 48.10 46.55 -22.53
CA SER A 198 48.53 47.45 -23.60
C SER A 198 49.13 48.72 -22.99
N GLY A 199 50.40 49.00 -23.30
CA GLY A 199 50.95 50.36 -23.19
C GLY A 199 52.33 50.50 -22.55
N GLY A 200 53.35 49.81 -23.07
CA GLY A 200 54.76 50.18 -22.81
C GLY A 200 55.34 50.93 -24.02
N SER A 201 55.12 52.23 -24.10
CA SER A 201 55.87 53.13 -24.99
C SER A 201 57.00 53.75 -24.18
N LEU A 202 58.25 53.44 -24.54
CA LEU A 202 59.44 54.10 -24.03
C LEU A 202 60.25 54.72 -25.17
N GLN A 203 60.93 55.78 -24.78
CA GLN A 203 61.39 56.93 -25.53
C GLN A 203 62.76 56.71 -26.21
N SER A 204 63.02 57.59 -27.18
CA SER A 204 64.26 57.82 -27.95
C SER A 204 65.49 58.23 -27.12
N SER A 205 66.67 57.80 -27.56
CA SER A 205 68.03 58.41 -27.53
C SER A 205 69.07 57.26 -27.53
N VAL A 206 70.13 57.17 -28.33
CA VAL A 206 70.98 58.10 -29.10
C VAL A 206 71.48 57.34 -30.33
#